data_AF-A0A5J4QB49-F1
#
_entry.id   AF-A0A5J4QB49-F1
#
_cell.length_a   1.000
_cell.length_b   1.000
_cell.length_c   1.000
_cell.angle_alpha   90.00
_cell.angle_beta   90.00
_cell.angle_gamma   90.00
#
_symmetry.space_group_name_H-M   'P 1'
#
loop_
_entity.id
_entity.type
_entity.pdbx_description
1 polymer ?
#
loop_
_entity_poly.entity_id
_entity_poly.type
_entity_poly.pdbx_seq_one_letter_code
_entity_poly.pdbx_strand_id
1 'polypeptide(L)'
;MRKIAKLIFLFILVSQISFANEPSFYFSTLDLKDGLSQLSVLKIYQDSYGFMWFATRNGLNKYDGTTMTVYKHINTNPHSLS
;
A
#
# COMPACT_ATOMS: atom_id res chain seq x y z
N MET A 1 24.95 -38.65 34.05
CA MET A 1 24.78 -37.23 34.44
C MET A 1 25.38 -36.26 33.41
N ARG A 2 26.68 -36.33 33.07
CA ARG A 2 27.34 -35.42 32.08
C ARG A 2 26.68 -35.38 30.68
N LYS A 3 26.19 -36.52 30.16
CA LYS A 3 25.51 -36.58 28.84
C LYS A 3 24.14 -35.88 28.85
N ILE A 4 23.40 -35.99 29.96
CA ILE A 4 22.08 -35.36 30.14
C ILE A 4 22.24 -33.85 30.20
N ALA A 5 23.23 -33.35 30.95
CA ALA A 5 23.54 -31.92 31.00
C ALA A 5 23.87 -31.33 29.62
N LYS A 6 24.57 -32.08 28.76
CA LYS A 6 24.85 -31.65 27.37
C LYS A 6 23.59 -31.58 26.50
N LEU A 7 22.65 -32.52 26.66
CA LEU A 7 21.37 -32.48 25.94
C LEU A 7 20.52 -31.27 26.37
N ILE A 8 20.46 -30.99 27.67
CA ILE A 8 19.72 -29.82 28.19
C ILE A 8 20.34 -28.53 27.67
N PHE A 9 21.66 -28.43 27.69
CA PHE A 9 22.37 -27.27 27.15
C PHE A 9 22.14 -27.07 25.65
N LEU A 10 22.17 -28.16 24.87
CA LEU A 10 21.86 -28.11 23.43
C LEU A 10 20.41 -27.68 23.17
N PHE A 11 19.46 -28.17 23.98
CA PHE A 11 18.05 -27.80 23.88
C PHE A 11 17.82 -26.30 24.16
N ILE A 12 18.49 -25.75 25.18
CA ILE A 12 18.43 -24.31 25.51
C ILE A 12 19.04 -23.44 24.40
N LEU A 13 20.11 -23.89 23.75
CA LEU A 13 20.70 -23.17 22.61
C LEU A 13 19.76 -23.13 21.40
N VAL A 14 19.02 -24.21 21.16
CA VAL A 14 18.11 -24.32 20.01
C VAL A 14 16.79 -23.57 20.25
N SER A 15 16.35 -23.39 21.50
CA SER A 15 15.11 -22.68 21.81
C SER A 15 15.16 -21.17 21.57
N GLN A 16 16.35 -20.59 21.34
CA GLN A 16 16.55 -19.17 21.05
C GLN A 16 16.28 -18.79 19.58
N ILE A 17 16.11 -19.76 18.69
CA ILE A 17 16.00 -19.54 17.24
C ILE A 17 14.59 -19.06 16.83
N SER A 18 13.61 -19.14 17.75
CA SER A 18 12.21 -18.80 17.47
C SER A 18 11.86 -17.38 17.91
N PHE A 19 12.49 -16.36 17.31
CA PHE A 19 11.92 -15.01 17.27
C PHE A 19 11.20 -14.84 15.94
N ALA A 20 9.89 -15.01 15.93
CA ALA A 20 9.07 -14.60 14.79
C ALA A 20 9.12 -13.07 14.72
N ASN A 21 9.81 -12.52 13.72
CA ASN A 21 9.73 -11.09 13.42
C ASN A 21 8.38 -10.84 12.74
N GLU A 22 7.50 -10.06 13.38
CA GLU A 22 6.31 -9.56 12.72
C GLU A 22 6.74 -8.72 11.51
N PRO A 23 6.13 -8.93 10.32
CA PRO A 23 6.45 -8.12 9.16
C PRO A 23 6.11 -6.65 9.47
N SER A 24 7.13 -5.79 9.43
CA SER A 24 6.91 -4.34 9.52
C SER A 24 6.40 -3.84 8.18
N PHE A 25 5.21 -3.24 8.20
CA PHE A 25 4.64 -2.58 7.03
C PHE A 25 4.99 -1.10 7.06
N TYR A 26 5.65 -0.64 6.00
CA TYR A 26 5.87 0.78 5.75
C TYR A 26 4.85 1.27 4.74
N PHE A 27 4.13 2.33 5.10
CA PHE A 27 3.14 2.95 4.23
C PHE A 27 3.64 4.31 3.78
N SER A 28 3.54 4.57 2.48
CA SER A 28 3.60 5.92 1.93
C SER A 28 2.17 6.47 1.80
N THR A 29 2.03 7.77 2.02
CA THR A 29 0.75 8.46 1.93
C THR A 29 0.71 9.30 0.67
N LEU A 30 -0.38 9.18 -0.10
CA LEU A 30 -0.74 10.09 -1.17
C LEU A 30 -1.96 10.89 -0.71
N ASP A 31 -1.83 12.21 -0.65
CA ASP A 31 -2.83 13.13 -0.12
C ASP A 31 -3.12 14.26 -1.13
N LEU A 32 -3.92 15.26 -0.74
CA LEU A 32 -4.26 16.44 -1.52
C LEU A 32 -3.01 17.18 -2.01
N LYS A 33 -1.97 17.24 -1.16
CA LYS A 33 -0.68 17.87 -1.51
C LYS A 33 0.07 17.13 -2.63
N ASP A 34 -0.21 15.84 -2.80
CA ASP A 34 0.38 14.98 -3.82
C ASP A 34 -0.50 14.93 -5.09
N GLY A 35 -1.61 15.68 -5.10
CA GLY A 35 -2.49 15.86 -6.25
C GLY A 35 -3.77 15.02 -6.22
N LEU A 36 -4.05 14.29 -5.14
CA LEU A 36 -5.32 13.60 -4.98
C LEU A 36 -6.48 14.61 -4.92
N SER A 37 -7.53 14.39 -5.70
CA SER A 37 -8.62 15.37 -5.81
C SER A 37 -9.54 15.44 -4.59
N GLN A 38 -9.63 14.35 -3.81
CA GLN A 38 -10.40 14.26 -2.57
C GLN A 38 -9.98 13.03 -1.76
N LEU A 39 -9.96 13.16 -0.43
CA LEU A 39 -9.47 12.15 0.52
C LEU A 39 -10.21 10.81 0.53
N SER A 40 -11.49 10.79 0.18
CA SER A 40 -12.32 9.59 0.21
C SER A 40 -12.22 8.84 -1.11
N VAL A 41 -11.24 7.94 -1.18
CA VAL A 41 -11.12 6.97 -2.27
C VAL A 41 -12.19 5.88 -2.11
N LEU A 42 -13.07 5.76 -3.10
CA LEU A 42 -14.18 4.81 -3.14
C LEU A 42 -13.81 3.52 -3.86
N LYS A 43 -12.92 3.59 -4.85
CA LYS A 43 -12.46 2.44 -5.64
C LYS A 43 -11.03 2.65 -6.11
N ILE A 44 -10.28 1.55 -6.16
CA ILE A 44 -8.91 1.49 -6.64
C ILE A 44 -8.84 0.48 -7.78
N TYR A 45 -8.11 0.80 -8.84
CA TYR A 45 -7.87 -0.09 -9.97
C TYR A 45 -6.46 0.15 -10.54
N GLN A 46 -5.83 -0.89 -11.09
CA GLN A 46 -4.60 -0.75 -11.88
C GLN A 46 -4.90 -1.20 -13.30
N ASP A 47 -4.53 -0.40 -14.29
CA ASP A 47 -4.70 -0.79 -15.69
C ASP A 47 -3.53 -1.64 -16.22
N SER A 48 -3.65 -2.12 -17.45
CA SER A 48 -2.64 -2.96 -18.11
C SER A 48 -1.31 -2.26 -18.38
N TYR A 49 -1.27 -0.93 -18.33
CA TYR A 49 -0.05 -0.14 -18.48
C TYR A 49 0.62 0.15 -17.13
N GLY A 50 0.00 -0.26 -16.03
CA GLY A 50 0.52 -0.09 -14.67
C GLY A 50 0.07 1.19 -13.99
N PHE A 51 -0.77 2.02 -14.62
CA PHE A 51 -1.27 3.24 -13.97
C PHE A 51 -2.26 2.87 -12.87
N MET A 52 -2.14 3.56 -11.73
CA MET A 52 -3.07 3.41 -10.62
C MET A 52 -4.21 4.41 -10.77
N TRP A 53 -5.43 3.95 -10.57
CA TRP A 53 -6.66 4.73 -10.69
C TRP A 53 -7.39 4.77 -9.35
N PHE A 54 -7.69 5.98 -8.88
CA PHE A 54 -8.41 6.22 -7.64
C PHE A 54 -9.70 7.00 -7.94
N ALA A 55 -10.84 6.33 -7.82
CA ALA A 55 -12.15 6.97 -7.89
C ALA A 55 -12.46 7.62 -6.55
N THR A 56 -12.64 8.93 -6.53
CA THR A 56 -12.97 9.69 -5.31
C THR A 56 -14.37 10.27 -5.41
N ARG A 57 -14.87 10.89 -4.34
CA ARG A 57 -16.14 11.64 -4.40
C ARG A 57 -16.08 12.87 -5.30
N ASN A 58 -14.88 13.35 -5.67
CA ASN A 58 -14.70 14.56 -6.48
C ASN A 58 -13.66 14.32 -7.58
N GLY A 59 -13.96 13.39 -8.49
CA GLY A 59 -13.14 13.11 -9.67
C GLY A 59 -12.41 11.78 -9.61
N LEU A 60 -11.89 11.41 -10.78
CA LEU A 60 -11.08 10.22 -11.01
C LEU A 60 -9.61 10.64 -11.11
N ASN A 61 -8.74 9.97 -10.36
CA ASN A 61 -7.32 10.29 -10.28
C ASN A 61 -6.53 9.17 -10.93
N LYS A 62 -5.63 9.51 -11.85
CA LYS A 62 -4.65 8.60 -12.44
C LYS A 62 -3.27 8.93 -11.91
N TYR A 63 -2.57 7.94 -11.40
CA TYR A 63 -1.21 8.03 -10.89
C TYR A 63 -0.25 7.21 -11.73
N ASP A 64 0.83 7.84 -12.17
CA ASP A 64 1.89 7.20 -12.97
C ASP A 64 3.10 6.74 -12.15
N GLY A 65 3.02 6.84 -10.81
CA GLY A 65 4.14 6.56 -9.91
C GLY A 65 4.91 7.83 -9.50
N THR A 66 4.63 8.98 -10.10
CA THR A 66 5.22 10.27 -9.73
C THR A 66 4.18 11.39 -9.69
N THR A 67 3.29 11.46 -10.67
CA THR A 67 2.34 12.57 -10.85
C THR A 67 0.89 12.08 -10.86
N MET A 68 0.01 12.95 -10.34
CA MET A 68 -1.42 12.75 -10.27
C MET A 68 -2.11 13.56 -11.37
N THR A 69 -2.87 12.88 -12.25
CA THR A 69 -3.76 13.54 -13.22
C THR A 69 -5.20 13.39 -12.79
N VAL A 70 -5.93 14.51 -12.69
CA VAL A 70 -7.32 14.53 -12.20
C VAL A 70 -8.30 14.73 -13.36
N TYR A 71 -9.27 13.84 -13.47
CA TYR A 71 -10.38 13.90 -14.42
C TYR A 71 -11.69 14.19 -13.66
N LYS A 72 -12.47 15.16 -14.14
CA LYS A 72 -13.76 15.56 -13.55
C LYS A 72 -14.80 15.72 -14.64
N HIS A 73 -16.07 15.62 -14.25
CA HIS A 73 -17.16 16.08 -15.09
C HIS A 73 -17.17 17.61 -15.14
N ILE A 74 -17.35 18.14 -16.33
CA ILE A 74 -17.47 19.56 -16.62
C ILE A 74 -18.70 19.72 -17.51
N ASN A 75 -19.75 20.33 -16.95
CA ASN A 75 -21.06 20.48 -17.63
C ASN A 75 -20.97 21.12 -19.02
N THR A 76 -19.95 21.96 -19.26
CA THR A 76 -19.75 22.69 -20.53
C THR A 76 -18.83 21.96 -21.50
N ASN A 77 -18.21 20.85 -21.10
CA ASN A 77 -17.29 20.09 -21.94
C ASN A 77 -17.80 18.65 -22.11
N PRO A 78 -18.38 18.30 -23.27
CA PRO A 78 -18.90 16.96 -23.53
C PRO A 78 -17.82 15.88 -23.63
N HIS A 79 -16.53 16.26 -23.73
CA HIS A 79 -15.40 15.33 -23.69
C HIS A 79 -14.84 15.12 -22.28
N SER A 80 -15.48 15.68 -21.25
CA SER A 80 -15.16 15.41 -19.86
C SER A 80 -15.80 14.09 -19.40
N LEU A 81 -15.50 13.65 -18.17
CA LEU A 81 -16.18 12.48 -17.60
C LEU A 81 -17.67 12.78 -17.45
N SER A 82 -18.55 11.82 -17.73
CA SER A 82 -20.00 11.95 -17.55
C SER A 82 -20.43 11.92 -16.08
#